data_AF-A0A847X445-F1
#
_entry.id   AF-A0A847X445-F1
#
_cell.length_a   1.000
_cell.length_b   1.000
_cell.length_c   1.000
_cell.angle_alpha   90.00
_cell.angle_beta   90.00
_cell.angle_gamma   90.00
#
_symmetry.space_group_name_H-M   'P 1'
#
loop_
_entity.id
_entity.type
_entity.pdbx_description
1 polymer ?
#
loop_
_entity_poly.entity_id
_entity_poly.type
_entity_poly.pdbx_seq_one_letter_code
_entity_poly.pdbx_strand_id
1 'polypeptide(L)'
;MDDQSAVAALSALAHEDRLVAFRLLVRAGPDGMASGEIAEALSIPPTRMSFHLSALERAKLLRSWRDGRRILYAASYADMRSLLVFLTDDCCSGKPEICGDLSQIAFQCEPENCR
;
A
#
# COMPACT_ATOMS: atom_id res chain seq x y z
N MET A 1 4.83 -4.58 -13.40
CA MET A 1 4.46 -5.62 -12.41
C MET A 1 4.20 -6.90 -13.17
N ASP A 2 4.43 -8.08 -12.57
CA ASP A 2 4.09 -9.39 -13.13
C ASP A 2 3.07 -10.13 -12.24
N ASP A 3 2.53 -11.26 -12.71
CA ASP A 3 1.53 -12.07 -12.01
C ASP A 3 1.96 -12.46 -10.60
N GLN A 4 3.23 -12.88 -10.43
CA GLN A 4 3.75 -13.30 -9.14
C GLN A 4 3.76 -12.15 -8.14
N SER A 5 4.21 -10.96 -8.58
CA SER A 5 4.22 -9.75 -7.77
C SER A 5 2.80 -9.29 -7.43
N ALA A 6 1.87 -9.37 -8.39
CA ALA A 6 0.47 -9.00 -8.17
C ALA A 6 -0.21 -9.92 -7.15
N VAL A 7 -0.03 -11.24 -7.28
CA VAL A 7 -0.54 -12.24 -6.33
C VAL A 7 0.03 -12.02 -4.94
N ALA A 8 1.33 -11.72 -4.83
CA ALA A 8 1.96 -11.43 -3.55
C ALA A 8 1.37 -10.18 -2.87
N ALA A 9 1.16 -9.10 -3.62
CA ALA A 9 0.55 -7.87 -3.12
C ALA A 9 -0.89 -8.08 -2.68
N LEU A 10 -1.72 -8.73 -3.50
CA LEU A 10 -3.11 -9.05 -3.17
C LEU A 10 -3.21 -9.97 -1.94
N SER A 11 -2.36 -10.99 -1.86
CA SER A 11 -2.31 -11.90 -0.70
C SER A 11 -1.90 -11.16 0.57
N ALA A 12 -1.00 -10.20 0.47
CA ALA A 12 -0.63 -9.33 1.58
C ALA A 12 -1.77 -8.38 1.98
N LEU A 13 -2.62 -7.92 1.06
CA LEU A 13 -3.80 -7.11 1.39
C LEU A 13 -5.01 -7.92 1.87
N ALA A 14 -5.09 -9.22 1.54
CA ALA A 14 -6.18 -10.13 1.90
C ALA A 14 -6.16 -10.55 3.39
N HIS A 15 -6.03 -9.58 4.29
CA HIS A 15 -6.13 -9.77 5.74
C HIS A 15 -6.53 -8.43 6.37
N GLU A 16 -7.52 -8.47 7.26
CA GLU A 16 -8.14 -7.26 7.85
C GLU A 16 -7.12 -6.32 8.48
N ASP A 17 -6.32 -6.80 9.43
CA ASP A 17 -5.26 -6.01 10.10
C ASP A 17 -4.26 -5.37 9.13
N ARG A 18 -3.91 -6.06 8.05
CA ARG A 18 -2.97 -5.56 7.04
C ARG A 18 -3.61 -4.49 6.17
N LEU A 19 -4.87 -4.69 5.78
CA LEU A 19 -5.61 -3.71 5.00
C LEU A 19 -5.84 -2.42 5.79
N VAL A 20 -6.22 -2.50 7.07
CA VAL A 20 -6.41 -1.30 7.90
C VAL A 20 -5.09 -0.59 8.17
N ALA A 21 -3.98 -1.32 8.39
CA ALA A 21 -2.65 -0.73 8.52
C ALA A 21 -2.19 -0.03 7.25
N PHE A 22 -2.35 -0.67 6.10
CA PHE A 22 -2.03 -0.05 4.81
C PHE A 22 -2.85 1.23 4.59
N ARG A 23 -4.16 1.20 4.86
CA ARG A 23 -5.03 2.39 4.71
C ARG A 23 -4.68 3.51 5.68
N LEU A 24 -4.29 3.19 6.92
CA LEU A 24 -3.79 4.17 7.87
C LEU A 24 -2.53 4.85 7.33
N LEU A 25 -1.58 4.06 6.83
CA LEU A 25 -0.33 4.57 6.27
C LEU A 25 -0.51 5.38 4.99
N VAL A 26 -1.50 5.04 4.15
CA VAL A 26 -1.88 5.86 3.00
C VAL A 26 -2.33 7.26 3.43
N ARG A 27 -3.10 7.36 4.53
CA ARG A 27 -3.56 8.63 5.10
C ARG A 27 -2.46 9.40 5.82
N ALA A 28 -1.50 8.69 6.42
CA ALA A 28 -0.34 9.29 7.07
C ALA A 28 0.60 9.99 6.08
N GLY A 29 0.55 9.59 4.81
CA GLY A 29 1.33 10.24 3.77
C GLY A 29 2.75 9.67 3.63
N PRO A 30 3.60 10.34 2.83
CA PRO A 30 4.96 9.88 2.53
C PRO A 30 5.89 9.88 3.75
N ASP A 31 5.59 10.69 4.78
CA ASP A 31 6.37 10.77 6.02
C ASP A 31 6.18 9.54 6.91
N GLY A 32 5.11 8.77 6.69
CA GLY A 32 4.86 7.51 7.38
C GLY A 32 4.57 7.66 8.88
N MET A 33 4.65 6.53 9.59
CA MET A 33 4.41 6.43 11.03
C MET A 33 5.34 5.41 11.66
N ALA A 34 5.68 5.57 12.95
CA ALA A 34 6.45 4.56 13.66
C ALA A 34 5.62 3.29 13.92
N SER A 35 6.25 2.11 13.92
CA SER A 35 5.55 0.84 14.15
C SER A 35 4.72 0.79 15.44
N GLY A 36 5.22 1.43 16.51
CA GLY A 36 4.50 1.54 17.79
C GLY A 36 3.25 2.40 17.69
N GLU A 37 3.31 3.52 16.97
CA GLU A 37 2.17 4.43 16.76
C GLU A 37 1.10 3.76 15.90
N ILE A 38 1.49 2.97 14.90
CA ILE A 38 0.56 2.17 14.08
C ILE A 38 -0.15 1.11 14.94
N ALA A 39 0.61 0.41 15.79
CA ALA A 39 0.07 -0.62 16.68
C ALA A 39 -0.94 -0.03 17.67
N GLU A 40 -0.62 1.12 18.27
CA GLU A 40 -1.50 1.86 19.17
C GLU A 40 -2.77 2.35 18.46
N ALA A 41 -2.61 3.03 17.31
CA ALA A 41 -3.74 3.59 16.55
C ALA A 41 -4.76 2.53 16.11
N LEU A 42 -4.30 1.30 15.87
CA LEU A 42 -5.15 0.18 15.46
C LEU A 42 -5.53 -0.76 16.60
N SER A 43 -5.08 -0.50 17.83
CA SER A 43 -5.28 -1.37 18.99
C SER A 43 -4.83 -2.82 18.76
N ILE A 44 -3.72 -3.00 18.03
CA ILE A 44 -3.13 -4.31 17.72
C ILE A 44 -1.83 -4.48 18.52
N PRO A 45 -1.57 -5.65 19.14
CA PRO A 45 -0.33 -5.88 19.87
C PRO A 45 0.94 -5.61 19.03
N PRO A 46 1.97 -4.92 19.55
CA PRO A 46 3.14 -4.49 18.77
C PRO A 46 3.87 -5.60 18.01
N THR A 47 4.01 -6.79 18.62
CA THR A 47 4.64 -7.95 17.98
C THR A 47 3.83 -8.43 16.77
N ARG A 48 2.49 -8.45 16.89
CA ARG A 48 1.60 -8.83 15.79
C ARG A 48 1.58 -7.77 14.69
N MET A 49 1.55 -6.50 15.06
CA MET A 49 1.62 -5.41 14.08
C MET A 49 2.94 -5.45 13.31
N SER A 50 4.07 -5.67 13.98
CA SER A 50 5.38 -5.81 13.32
C SER A 50 5.37 -6.94 12.27
N PHE A 51 4.77 -8.09 12.59
CA PHE A 51 4.61 -9.19 11.63
C PHE A 51 3.77 -8.79 10.42
N HIS A 52 2.68 -8.05 10.62
CA HIS A 52 1.82 -7.53 9.55
C HIS A 52 2.56 -6.51 8.66
N LEU A 53 3.30 -5.58 9.26
CA LEU A 53 4.07 -4.57 8.54
C LEU A 53 5.19 -5.21 7.70
N SER A 54 5.92 -6.18 8.26
CA SER A 54 6.94 -6.93 7.50
C SER A 54 6.35 -7.75 6.36
N ALA A 55 5.11 -8.25 6.49
CA ALA A 55 4.44 -8.95 5.40
C ALA A 55 4.08 -8.00 4.24
N LEU A 56 3.56 -6.82 4.55
CA LEU A 56 3.26 -5.79 3.55
C LEU A 56 4.52 -5.23 2.88
N GLU A 57 5.60 -5.02 3.66
CA GLU A 57 6.90 -4.58 3.14
C GLU A 57 7.52 -5.60 2.18
N ARG A 58 7.49 -6.91 2.51
CA ARG A 58 7.95 -7.97 1.60
C ARG A 58 7.15 -8.03 0.31
N ALA A 59 5.87 -7.65 0.36
CA ALA A 59 5.01 -7.52 -0.81
C ALA A 59 5.17 -6.17 -1.54
N LYS A 60 6.17 -5.36 -1.16
CA LYS A 60 6.50 -4.03 -1.70
C LYS A 60 5.40 -2.98 -1.53
N LEU A 61 4.39 -3.24 -0.70
CA LEU A 61 3.32 -2.28 -0.45
C LEU A 61 3.70 -1.21 0.57
N LEU A 62 4.72 -1.47 1.39
CA LEU A 62 5.27 -0.50 2.33
C LEU A 62 6.76 -0.30 2.08
N ARG A 63 7.26 0.87 2.47
CA ARG A 63 8.68 1.19 2.61
C ARG A 63 8.96 1.44 4.08
N SER A 64 10.13 1.03 4.56
CA SER A 64 10.57 1.34 5.92
C SER A 64 11.95 2.00 5.93
N TRP A 65 12.19 2.82 6.94
CA TRP A 65 13.50 3.42 7.20
C TRP A 65 13.68 3.66 8.70
N ARG A 66 14.94 3.77 9.12
CA ARG A 66 15.27 4.08 10.51
C ARG A 66 15.33 5.60 10.71
N ASP A 67 14.65 6.06 11.75
CA ASP A 67 14.77 7.42 12.27
C ASP A 67 15.17 7.34 13.75
N GLY A 68 16.47 7.53 13.99
CA GLY A 68 17.09 7.30 15.28
C GLY A 68 16.85 5.88 15.82
N ARG A 69 16.02 5.78 16.87
CA ARG A 69 15.67 4.51 17.53
C ARG A 69 14.39 3.87 17.00
N ARG A 70 13.64 4.58 16.16
CA ARG A 70 12.34 4.14 15.62
C ARG A 70 12.52 3.65 14.19
N ILE A 71 11.62 2.75 13.76
CA ILE A 71 11.46 2.40 12.35
C ILE A 71 10.13 2.99 11.90
N LEU A 72 10.16 3.83 10.88
CA LEU A 72 8.97 4.36 10.25
C LEU A 72 8.58 3.47 9.08
N TYR A 73 7.27 3.42 8.83
CA TYR A 73 6.67 2.76 7.70
C TYR A 73 5.81 3.77 6.95
N ALA A 74 5.89 3.76 5.62
CA ALA A 74 4.98 4.52 4.74
C ALA A 74 4.48 3.62 3.60
N ALA A 75 3.32 3.97 3.04
CA ALA A 75 2.82 3.29 1.86
C ALA A 75 3.76 3.49 0.66
N SER A 76 3.98 2.44 -0.13
CA SER A 76 4.62 2.55 -1.43
C SER A 76 3.57 2.90 -2.49
N TYR A 77 3.39 4.19 -2.75
CA TYR A 77 2.43 4.67 -3.75
C TYR A 77 2.77 4.18 -5.17
N ALA A 78 4.06 4.05 -5.49
CA ALA A 78 4.52 3.57 -6.80
C ALA A 78 4.13 2.10 -7.04
N ASP A 79 4.34 1.23 -6.05
CA ASP A 79 3.97 -0.18 -6.15
C ASP A 79 2.44 -0.36 -6.15
N MET A 80 1.72 0.41 -5.33
CA MET A 80 0.25 0.40 -5.33
C MET A 80 -0.31 0.86 -6.68
N ARG A 81 0.26 1.92 -7.28
CA ARG A 81 -0.09 2.38 -8.63
C ARG A 81 0.15 1.29 -9.66
N SER A 82 1.30 0.64 -9.58
CA SER A 82 1.65 -0.46 -10.49
C SER A 82 0.68 -1.63 -10.38
N LEU A 83 0.22 -1.96 -9.17
CA LEU A 83 -0.81 -2.97 -8.95
C LEU A 83 -2.15 -2.57 -9.56
N LEU A 84 -2.59 -1.33 -9.34
CA LEU A 84 -3.84 -0.84 -9.92
C LEU A 84 -3.80 -0.86 -11.44
N VAL A 85 -2.72 -0.34 -12.04
CA VAL A 85 -2.52 -0.38 -13.50
C VAL A 85 -2.58 -1.82 -13.99
N PHE A 86 -1.83 -2.75 -13.38
CA PHE A 86 -1.83 -4.16 -13.74
C PHE A 86 -3.22 -4.80 -13.70
N LEU A 87 -4.02 -4.52 -12.66
CA LEU A 87 -5.39 -5.05 -12.56
C LEU A 87 -6.36 -4.45 -13.58
N THR A 88 -6.10 -3.21 -14.01
CA THR A 88 -6.97 -2.50 -14.97
C THR A 88 -6.54 -2.64 -16.43
N ASP A 89 -5.32 -3.11 -16.69
CA ASP A 89 -4.71 -3.18 -18.03
C ASP A 89 -5.58 -4.03 -18.97
N ASP A 90 -6.04 -5.18 -18.49
CA ASP A 90 -6.94 -6.09 -19.22
C ASP A 90 -8.43 -5.83 -18.95
N CYS A 91 -8.75 -5.15 -17.85
CA CYS A 91 -10.11 -5.02 -17.31
C CYS A 91 -11.08 -4.39 -18.30
N CYS A 92 -10.56 -3.64 -19.26
CA CYS A 92 -11.38 -2.92 -20.20
C CYS A 92 -11.38 -3.50 -21.63
N SER A 93 -10.41 -4.29 -22.11
CA SER A 93 -10.40 -4.78 -23.53
C SER A 93 -10.81 -3.71 -24.57
N GLY A 94 -10.48 -2.43 -24.33
CA GLY A 94 -10.93 -1.28 -25.12
C GLY A 94 -12.26 -0.61 -24.71
N LYS A 95 -12.83 -0.94 -23.55
CA LYS A 95 -14.09 -0.41 -22.98
C LYS A 95 -13.85 0.37 -21.67
N PRO A 96 -13.26 1.57 -21.76
CA PRO A 96 -12.91 2.39 -20.59
C PRO A 96 -14.07 2.67 -19.63
N GLU A 97 -15.32 2.54 -20.09
CA GLU A 97 -16.53 2.63 -19.25
C GLU A 97 -16.61 1.60 -18.11
N ILE A 98 -15.92 0.45 -18.20
CA ILE A 98 -15.91 -0.59 -17.15
C ILE A 98 -15.04 -0.15 -15.97
N CYS A 99 -13.87 0.42 -16.27
CA CYS A 99 -12.91 0.87 -15.28
C CYS A 99 -13.19 2.32 -14.84
N GLY A 100 -14.06 3.05 -15.55
CA GLY A 100 -14.29 4.48 -15.36
C GLY A 100 -13.00 5.29 -15.44
N ASP A 101 -12.95 6.40 -14.71
CA ASP A 101 -11.77 7.28 -14.66
C ASP A 101 -10.59 6.68 -13.87
N LEU A 102 -10.71 5.46 -13.31
CA LEU A 102 -9.61 4.81 -12.56
C LEU A 102 -8.38 4.63 -13.44
N SER A 103 -8.57 4.33 -14.72
CA SER A 103 -7.49 4.24 -15.71
C SER A 103 -6.84 5.58 -16.03
N GLN A 104 -7.44 6.72 -15.67
CA GLN A 104 -6.82 8.04 -15.84
C GLN A 104 -6.19 8.51 -14.53
N ILE A 105 -6.87 8.30 -13.40
CA ILE A 105 -6.42 8.68 -12.05
C ILE A 105 -5.19 7.86 -11.62
N ALA A 106 -5.17 6.56 -11.92
CA ALA A 106 -4.02 5.72 -11.62
C ALA A 106 -2.78 6.16 -12.42
N PHE A 107 -2.91 6.78 -13.58
CA PHE A 107 -1.78 7.26 -14.37
C PHE A 107 -1.32 8.68 -13.97
N GLN A 108 -2.17 9.49 -13.34
CA GLN A 108 -1.91 10.92 -13.11
C GLN A 108 -1.49 11.33 -11.68
N CYS A 109 -1.52 10.45 -10.68
CA CYS A 109 -1.02 10.84 -9.35
C CYS A 109 0.53 10.84 -9.33
N GLU A 110 1.11 11.93 -9.80
CA GLU A 110 2.48 12.32 -9.47
C GLU A 110 2.57 12.70 -7.98
N PRO A 111 3.75 12.54 -7.35
CA PRO A 111 3.94 12.77 -5.91
C PRO A 111 3.50 14.17 -5.43
N GLU A 112 3.41 15.16 -6.33
CA GLU A 112 2.99 16.53 -6.00
C GLU A 112 1.47 16.72 -5.84
N ASN A 113 0.64 15.82 -6.40
CA ASN A 113 -0.82 15.97 -6.44
C ASN A 113 -1.60 15.03 -5.51
N CYS A 114 -0.94 14.10 -4.82
CA CYS A 114 -1.57 13.30 -3.76
C CYS A 114 -1.52 14.06 -2.43
N ARG A 115 -2.45 15.02 -2.25
CA ARG A 115 -2.78 15.60 -0.94
C ARG A 115 -3.91 14.84 -0.27
#